data_AF-A0A932SRH7-F1
#
_entry.id   AF-A0A932SRH7-F1
#
_cell.length_a   1.000
_cell.length_b   1.000
_cell.length_c   1.000
_cell.angle_alpha   90.00
_cell.angle_beta   90.00
_cell.angle_gamma   90.00
#
_symmetry.space_group_name_H-M   'P 1'
#
loop_
_entity.id
_entity.type
_entity.pdbx_description
1 polymer ?
#
loop_
_entity_poly.entity_id
_entity_poly.type
_entity_poly.pdbx_seq_one_letter_code
_entity_poly.pdbx_strand_id
1 'polypeptide(L)'
;MPVPKDRIPVSIPEAACIMAIGPRGSTVAVLSDTLIAKISGTPRDTTLGPDKAWRHVICTAAEAEELRNFFQALADSFSTHGDSKATVCAQAVDNIRHALRTAGISN
;
A
#
# COMPACT_ATOMS: atom_id res chain seq x y z
N MET A 1 4.31 -24.54 -7.57
CA MET A 1 3.10 -24.50 -6.71
C MET A 1 2.37 -23.20 -7.03
N PRO A 2 1.10 -23.21 -7.47
CA PRO A 2 0.37 -21.98 -7.72
C PRO A 2 0.07 -21.28 -6.39
N VAL A 3 0.44 -20.01 -6.26
CA VAL A 3 0.02 -19.17 -5.13
C VAL A 3 -1.51 -19.07 -5.22
N PRO A 4 -2.27 -19.30 -4.14
CA PRO A 4 -3.71 -19.07 -4.15
C PRO A 4 -3.97 -17.64 -4.66
N LYS A 5 -4.85 -17.48 -5.65
CA LYS A 5 -5.25 -16.17 -6.21
C LYS A 5 -5.80 -15.21 -5.14
N ASP A 6 -6.07 -15.71 -3.95
CA ASP A 6 -6.56 -14.97 -2.79
C ASP A 6 -5.47 -14.32 -1.93
N ARG A 7 -4.18 -14.58 -2.20
CA ARG A 7 -3.07 -14.06 -1.39
C ARG A 7 -1.99 -13.43 -2.25
N ILE A 8 -2.07 -12.11 -2.36
CA ILE A 8 -1.18 -11.26 -3.14
C ILE A 8 -0.22 -10.58 -2.17
N PRO A 9 1.08 -10.88 -2.23
CA PRO A 9 2.07 -10.13 -1.48
C PRO A 9 2.21 -8.74 -2.10
N VAL A 10 1.91 -7.71 -1.32
CA VAL A 10 2.05 -6.32 -1.70
C VAL A 10 3.16 -5.70 -0.87
N SER A 11 4.22 -5.25 -1.53
CA SER A 11 5.32 -4.54 -0.90
C SER A 11 4.99 -3.05 -0.81
N ILE A 12 4.74 -2.56 0.41
CA ILE A 12 4.39 -1.16 0.68
C ILE A 12 5.57 -0.50 1.39
N PRO A 13 6.06 0.67 0.94
CA PRO A 13 7.09 1.42 1.66
C PRO A 13 6.61 1.78 3.08
N GLU A 14 7.49 1.73 4.07
CA GLU A 14 7.12 2.03 5.47
C GLU A 14 6.50 3.42 5.62
N ALA A 15 7.02 4.42 4.89
CA ALA A 15 6.44 5.77 4.89
C ALA A 15 4.98 5.77 4.41
N ALA A 16 4.62 4.93 3.43
CA ALA A 16 3.24 4.75 2.99
C ALA A 16 2.40 4.00 4.03
N CYS A 17 2.96 3.01 4.72
CA CYS A 17 2.29 2.34 5.83
C CYS A 17 1.98 3.29 6.99
N ILE A 18 2.91 4.18 7.35
CA ILE A 18 2.69 5.20 8.39
C ILE A 18 1.56 6.15 7.98
N MET A 19 1.44 6.50 6.69
CA MET A 19 0.32 7.31 6.20
C MET A 19 -1.02 6.57 6.26
N ALA A 20 -1.01 5.26 6.00
CA ALA A 20 -2.19 4.40 6.09
C ALA A 20 -2.66 4.15 7.54
N ILE A 21 -1.73 4.02 8.48
CA ILE A 21 -2.00 3.77 9.92
C ILE A 21 -2.15 5.08 10.71
N GLY A 22 -1.65 6.19 10.17
CA GLY A 22 -1.65 7.50 10.79
C GLY A 22 -3.05 7.97 11.19
N PRO A 23 -3.15 9.01 12.04
CA PRO A 23 -4.44 9.48 12.55
C PRO A 23 -5.42 9.66 11.39
N ARG A 24 -6.65 9.13 11.55
CA ARG A 24 -7.76 9.01 10.58
C ARG A 24 -8.23 10.34 9.96
N GLY A 25 -7.30 11.12 9.45
CA GLY A 25 -7.46 12.51 9.03
C GLY A 25 -7.25 12.73 7.54
N SER A 26 -7.05 11.66 6.76
CA SER A 26 -7.22 11.80 5.31
C SER A 26 -8.71 11.92 5.02
N THR A 27 -9.16 13.13 4.72
CA THR A 27 -10.52 13.40 4.22
C THR A 27 -10.74 12.85 2.81
N VAL A 28 -9.67 12.34 2.18
CA VAL A 28 -9.65 11.99 0.76
C VAL A 28 -9.89 10.50 0.53
N ALA A 29 -9.44 9.64 1.45
CA ALA A 29 -9.68 8.20 1.37
C ALA A 29 -9.55 7.54 2.75
N VAL A 30 -10.30 6.44 2.96
CA VAL A 30 -10.32 5.67 4.21
C VAL A 30 -10.11 4.19 3.87
N LEU A 31 -9.21 3.54 4.60
CA LEU A 31 -9.04 2.09 4.56
C LEU A 31 -9.96 1.43 5.58
N SER A 32 -10.38 0.21 5.30
CA SER A 32 -11.07 -0.65 6.26
C SER A 32 -10.19 -0.95 7.48
N ASP A 33 -10.81 -1.03 8.66
CA ASP A 33 -10.12 -1.31 9.92
C ASP A 33 -9.37 -2.65 9.90
N THR A 34 -9.87 -3.61 9.14
CA THR A 34 -9.21 -4.89 8.90
C THR A 34 -7.89 -4.75 8.14
N LEU A 35 -7.85 -3.90 7.11
CA LEU A 35 -6.63 -3.62 6.35
C LEU A 35 -5.63 -2.82 7.19
N ILE A 36 -6.10 -1.83 7.94
CA ILE A 36 -5.24 -1.06 8.86
C ILE A 36 -4.59 -1.99 9.89
N ALA A 37 -5.36 -2.89 10.50
CA ALA A 37 -4.84 -3.88 11.44
C ALA A 37 -3.82 -4.83 10.78
N LYS A 38 -4.06 -5.27 9.55
CA LYS A 38 -3.11 -6.11 8.79
C LYS A 38 -1.79 -5.39 8.52
N ILE A 39 -1.83 -4.15 8.03
CA ILE A 39 -0.62 -3.36 7.75
C ILE A 39 0.15 -3.13 9.05
N SER A 40 -0.56 -2.75 10.12
CA SER A 40 0.02 -2.51 11.44
C SER A 40 0.70 -3.75 12.02
N GLY A 41 0.07 -4.92 11.88
CA GLY A 41 0.61 -6.20 12.33
C GLY A 41 1.68 -6.82 11.42
N THR A 42 1.89 -6.28 10.22
CA THR A 42 2.92 -6.78 9.29
C THR A 42 4.31 -6.31 9.73
N PRO A 43 5.28 -7.22 9.93
CA PRO A 43 6.64 -6.85 10.29
C PRO A 43 7.29 -5.93 9.25
N ARG A 44 8.12 -5.00 9.73
CA ARG A 44 8.99 -4.19 8.86
C ARG A 44 10.13 -5.05 8.35
N ASP A 45 10.26 -5.11 7.04
CA ASP A 45 11.45 -5.57 6.37
C ASP A 45 12.44 -4.40 6.24
N THR A 46 13.58 -4.53 6.91
CA THR A 46 14.68 -3.55 6.93
C THR A 46 15.95 -4.10 6.28
N THR A 47 15.86 -5.16 5.48
CA THR A 47 17.01 -5.78 4.80
C THR A 47 17.82 -4.80 3.95
N LEU A 48 17.16 -3.78 3.37
CA LEU A 48 17.78 -2.72 2.58
C LEU A 48 18.21 -1.48 3.40
N GLY A 49 18.10 -1.55 4.73
CA GLY A 49 18.38 -0.46 5.66
C GLY A 49 17.11 0.16 6.27
N PRO A 50 17.22 0.85 7.43
CA PRO A 50 16.08 1.39 8.16
C PRO A 50 15.33 2.48 7.39
N ASP A 51 16.04 3.24 6.55
CA ASP A 51 15.49 4.33 5.72
C ASP A 51 14.78 3.84 4.46
N LYS A 52 14.99 2.57 4.10
CA LYS A 52 14.36 1.88 2.97
C LYS A 52 13.58 0.68 3.48
N ALA A 53 12.86 0.86 4.58
CA ALA A 53 12.02 -0.18 5.15
C ALA A 53 10.72 -0.37 4.35
N TRP A 54 10.24 -1.60 4.27
CA TRP A 54 9.02 -1.99 3.57
C TRP A 54 8.19 -2.91 4.46
N ARG A 55 6.90 -3.03 4.18
CA ARG A 55 6.04 -4.07 4.74
C ARG A 55 5.47 -4.90 3.61
N HIS A 56 5.62 -6.21 3.71
CA HIS A 56 5.07 -7.18 2.74
C HIS A 56 3.71 -7.65 3.24
N VAL A 57 2.67 -6.90 2.92
CA VAL A 57 1.31 -7.17 3.37
C VAL A 57 0.69 -8.22 2.46
N ILE A 58 0.10 -9.27 3.04
CA ILE A 58 -0.63 -10.27 2.28
C ILE A 58 -2.09 -9.81 2.15
N CYS A 59 -2.47 -9.44 0.93
CA CYS A 59 -3.78 -8.91 0.60
C CYS A 59 -4.56 -9.88 -0.27
N THR A 60 -5.89 -9.87 -0.18
CA THR A 60 -6.76 -10.39 -1.23
C THR A 60 -6.77 -9.43 -2.44
N ALA A 61 -7.34 -9.86 -3.56
CA ALA A 61 -7.55 -8.98 -4.73
C ALA A 61 -8.30 -7.70 -4.36
N ALA A 62 -9.42 -7.83 -3.65
CA ALA A 62 -10.23 -6.70 -3.21
C ALA A 62 -9.45 -5.77 -2.27
N GLU A 63 -8.68 -6.33 -1.34
CA GLU A 63 -7.85 -5.56 -0.42
C GLU A 63 -6.71 -4.81 -1.13
N ALA A 64 -6.11 -5.44 -2.14
CA ALA A 64 -5.09 -4.82 -2.97
C ALA A 64 -5.68 -3.68 -3.82
N GLU A 65 -6.88 -3.86 -4.39
CA GLU A 65 -7.59 -2.78 -5.09
C GLU A 65 -7.98 -1.63 -4.16
N GLU A 66 -8.43 -1.92 -2.95
CA GLU A 66 -8.72 -0.92 -1.92
C GLU A 66 -7.47 -0.10 -1.58
N LEU A 67 -6.34 -0.77 -1.34
CA LEU A 67 -5.05 -0.11 -1.12
C LEU A 67 -4.62 0.76 -2.31
N ARG A 68 -4.79 0.26 -3.53
CA ARG A 68 -4.47 1.01 -4.75
C ARG A 68 -5.26 2.32 -4.79
N ASN A 69 -6.57 2.23 -4.60
CA ASN A 69 -7.45 3.39 -4.67
C ASN A 69 -7.15 4.38 -3.54
N PHE A 70 -6.86 3.89 -2.34
CA PHE A 70 -6.45 4.72 -1.20
C PHE A 70 -5.16 5.49 -1.48
N PHE A 71 -4.10 4.81 -1.92
CA PHE A 71 -2.83 5.49 -2.21
C PHE A 71 -2.89 6.38 -3.45
N GLN A 72 -3.72 6.04 -4.44
CA GLN A 72 -3.96 6.92 -5.59
C GLN A 72 -4.60 8.24 -5.14
N ALA A 73 -5.67 8.17 -4.35
CA ALA A 73 -6.36 9.35 -3.82
C ALA A 73 -5.43 10.22 -2.96
N LEU A 74 -4.56 9.60 -2.15
CA LEU A 74 -3.52 10.32 -1.41
C LEU A 74 -2.47 10.95 -2.32
N ALA A 75 -2.00 10.24 -3.34
CA ALA A 75 -1.02 10.75 -4.29
C ALA A 75 -1.56 12.00 -5.02
N ASP A 76 -2.81 11.95 -5.49
CA ASP A 76 -3.48 13.05 -6.17
C ASP A 76 -3.66 14.27 -5.24
N SER A 77 -4.05 14.01 -3.98
CA SER A 77 -4.18 15.05 -2.95
C SER A 77 -2.82 15.71 -2.64
N PHE A 78 -1.78 14.92 -2.36
CA PHE A 78 -0.45 15.45 -2.06
C PHE A 78 0.19 16.14 -3.28
N SER A 79 -0.06 15.63 -4.48
CA SER A 79 0.43 16.23 -5.73
C SER A 79 -0.16 17.63 -5.93
N THR A 80 -1.44 17.82 -5.61
CA THR A 80 -2.11 19.13 -5.65
C THR A 80 -1.45 20.15 -4.71
N HIS A 81 -0.89 19.69 -3.60
CA HIS A 81 -0.22 20.53 -2.60
C HIS A 81 1.31 20.61 -2.78
N GLY A 82 1.88 19.93 -3.79
CA GLY A 82 3.33 19.86 -4.00
C GLY A 82 4.10 19.14 -2.88
N ASP A 83 3.45 18.26 -2.11
CA ASP A 83 4.08 17.52 -1.01
C ASP A 83 4.87 16.33 -1.58
N SER A 84 6.13 16.19 -1.13
CA SER A 84 7.02 15.08 -1.45
C SER A 84 6.41 13.70 -1.17
N LYS A 85 5.41 13.62 -0.27
CA LYS A 85 4.65 12.39 0.01
C LYS A 85 3.88 11.85 -1.20
N ALA A 86 3.57 12.69 -2.19
CA ALA A 86 2.94 12.24 -3.44
C ALA A 86 3.75 11.14 -4.13
N THR A 87 5.08 11.27 -4.14
CA THR A 87 5.98 10.27 -4.73
C THR A 87 5.96 8.94 -4.00
N VAL A 88 5.86 8.97 -2.66
CA VAL A 88 5.78 7.77 -1.82
C VAL A 88 4.46 7.02 -2.06
N CYS A 89 3.35 7.75 -2.18
CA CYS A 89 2.05 7.19 -2.50
C CYS A 89 2.02 6.62 -3.93
N ALA A 90 2.58 7.33 -4.91
CA ALA A 90 2.68 6.86 -6.29
C ALA A 90 3.50 5.56 -6.38
N GLN A 91 4.63 5.47 -5.68
CA GLN A 91 5.43 4.25 -5.61
C GLN A 91 4.62 3.08 -5.02
N ALA A 92 3.82 3.32 -3.97
CA ALA A 92 2.96 2.29 -3.39
C ALA A 92 1.90 1.81 -4.40
N VAL A 93 1.27 2.72 -5.16
CA VAL A 93 0.33 2.38 -6.23
C VAL A 93 0.99 1.50 -7.28
N ASP A 94 2.18 1.85 -7.75
CA ASP A 94 2.89 1.08 -8.77
C ASP A 94 3.25 -0.33 -8.28
N ASN A 95 3.68 -0.47 -7.03
CA ASN A 95 3.94 -1.78 -6.43
C ASN A 95 2.67 -2.64 -6.35
N ILE A 96 1.54 -2.04 -5.98
CA ILE A 96 0.25 -2.73 -5.90
C ILE A 96 -0.21 -3.16 -7.30
N ARG A 97 -0.09 -2.29 -8.30
CA ARG A 97 -0.41 -2.63 -9.70
C ARG A 97 0.48 -3.75 -10.21
N HIS A 98 1.77 -3.71 -9.90
CA HIS A 98 2.69 -4.78 -10.24
C HIS A 98 2.30 -6.11 -9.57
N ALA A 99 1.96 -6.08 -8.27
CA ALA A 99 1.53 -7.26 -7.54
C ALA A 99 0.22 -7.87 -8.09
N LEU A 100 -0.77 -7.03 -8.41
CA LEU A 100 -2.04 -7.43 -9.05
C LEU A 100 -1.81 -8.05 -10.44
N ARG A 101 -0.89 -7.48 -11.23
CA ARG A 101 -0.52 -8.01 -12.54
C ARG A 101 0.18 -9.36 -12.43
N THR A 102 1.15 -9.49 -11.51
CA THR A 102 1.88 -10.74 -11.27
C THR A 102 0.97 -11.84 -10.72
N ALA A 103 -0.07 -11.48 -9.97
CA ALA A 103 -1.12 -12.40 -9.53
C ALA A 103 -2.12 -12.80 -10.65
N GLY A 104 -2.06 -12.16 -11.82
CA GLY A 104 -2.96 -12.42 -12.95
C GLY A 104 -4.38 -11.90 -12.73
N ILE A 105 -4.55 -10.83 -11.95
CA ILE A 105 -5.85 -10.29 -11.52
C ILE A 105 -6.21 -9.01 -12.27
N SER A 106 -5.23 -8.17 -12.61
CA SER A 106 -5.47 -6.99 -13.45
C SER A 106 -4.56 -6.99 -14.67
N ASN A 107 -5.18 -6.82 -15.85
CA ASN A 107 -4.53 -6.50 -17.12
C ASN A 107 -4.69 -5.01 -17.39
#